data_AF-A0A6N7ISE5-F1
#
_entry.id   AF-A0A6N7ISE5-F1
#
_cell.length_a   1.000
_cell.length_b   1.000
_cell.length_c   1.000
_cell.angle_alpha   90.00
_cell.angle_beta   90.00
_cell.angle_gamma   90.00
#
_symmetry.space_group_name_H-M   'P 1'
#
loop_
_entity.id
_entity.type
_entity.pdbx_description
1 polymer ?
#
loop_
_entity_poly.entity_id
_entity_poly.type
_entity_poly.pdbx_seq_one_letter_code
_entity_poly.pdbx_strand_id
1 'polypeptide(L)' 'MSMDRIRLLLRIERLRKRLNETNPEDRDELQAISRRLDRLIVQFLRGPGGVTCRANLCGYSMENYGK' A
#
# COMPACT_ATOMS: atom_id res chain seq x y z
N MET A 1 -2.98 -16.76 5.12
CA MET A 1 -2.43 -15.39 5.27
C MET A 1 -1.56 -15.37 6.51
N SER A 2 -0.25 -15.09 6.43
CA SER A 2 0.58 -14.97 7.64
C SER A 2 0.17 -13.73 8.44
N MET A 3 0.28 -13.79 9.77
CA MET A 3 -0.01 -12.67 10.68
C MET A 3 0.71 -11.38 10.30
N ASP A 4 1.90 -11.48 9.68
CA ASP A 4 2.68 -10.34 9.21
C ASP A 4 2.03 -9.60 8.04
N ARG A 5 1.38 -10.33 7.13
CA ARG A 5 0.71 -9.75 5.96
C ARG A 5 -0.55 -8.98 6.34
N ILE A 6 -1.29 -9.47 7.32
CA ILE A 6 -2.45 -8.77 7.91
C ILE A 6 -1.99 -7.49 8.63
N ARG A 7 -0.89 -7.55 9.40
CA ARG A 7 -0.32 -6.36 10.04
C ARG A 7 0.14 -5.31 9.04
N LEU A 8 0.70 -5.71 7.89
CA LEU A 8 1.05 -4.81 6.79
C LEU A 8 -0.18 -4.16 6.16
N LEU A 9 -1.23 -4.92 5.86
CA LEU A 9 -2.51 -4.39 5.35
C LEU A 9 -3.10 -3.33 6.28
N LEU A 10 -3.17 -3.62 7.59
CA LEU A 10 -3.69 -2.65 8.56
C LEU A 10 -2.86 -1.36 8.62
N ARG A 11 -1.54 -1.46 8.44
CA ARG A 11 -0.67 -0.27 8.38
C ARG A 11 -0.89 0.54 7.10
N ILE A 12 -1.11 -0.12 5.97
CA ILE A 12 -1.45 0.54 4.70
C ILE A 12 -2.79 1.27 4.84
N GLU A 13 -3.83 0.62 5.34
CA GLU A 13 -5.16 1.22 5.49
C GLU A 13 -5.17 2.41 6.45
N ARG A 14 -4.41 2.34 7.56
CA ARG A 14 -4.24 3.48 8.47
C ARG A 14 -3.59 4.69 7.79
N LEU A 15 -2.56 4.47 6.99
CA LEU A 15 -1.88 5.56 6.28
C LEU A 15 -2.73 6.12 5.14
N ARG A 16 -3.51 5.28 4.46
CA ARG A 16 -4.46 5.69 3.44
C ARG A 16 -5.57 6.56 4.04
N LYS A 17 -6.09 6.19 5.22
CA LYS A 17 -7.05 7.02 5.96
C LYS A 17 -6.42 8.37 6.34
N ARG A 18 -5.20 8.36 6.89
CA ARG A 18 -4.48 9.59 7.22
C ARG A 18 -4.27 10.48 5.99
N LEU A 19 -3.90 9.92 4.84
CA LEU A 19 -3.73 10.66 3.59
C LEU A 19 -5.04 11.38 3.19
N ASN A 20 -6.18 10.73 3.35
CA ASN A 20 -7.49 11.31 3.06
C ASN A 20 -7.92 12.40 4.06
N GLU A 21 -7.37 12.37 5.27
CA GLU A 21 -7.64 13.35 6.34
C GLU A 21 -6.63 14.52 6.33
N THR A 22 -5.47 14.36 5.66
CA THR A 22 -4.46 15.41 5.49
C THR A 22 -4.99 16.52 4.58
N ASN A 23 -4.69 17.77 4.95
CA ASN A 23 -5.05 18.93 4.14
C ASN A 23 -4.44 18.81 2.72
N PRO A 24 -5.23 18.91 1.63
CA PRO A 24 -4.73 18.88 0.26
C PRO A 24 -3.65 19.94 -0.05
N GLU A 25 -3.60 21.03 0.72
CA GLU A 25 -2.60 22.10 0.57
C GLU A 25 -1.27 21.78 1.27
N ASP A 26 -1.25 20.86 2.23
CA ASP A 26 -0.01 20.42 2.91
C ASP A 26 0.71 19.37 2.06
N ARG A 27 1.36 19.86 1.00
CA ARG A 27 2.04 19.02 0.02
C ARG A 27 3.20 18.21 0.61
N ASP A 28 3.86 18.74 1.64
CA ASP A 28 4.97 18.06 2.30
C ASP A 28 4.48 16.87 3.12
N GLU A 29 3.41 17.04 3.90
CA GLU A 29 2.80 15.93 4.65
C GLU A 29 2.22 14.87 3.70
N LEU A 30 1.49 15.29 2.66
CA LEU A 30 0.96 14.37 1.64
C LEU A 30 2.08 13.56 0.98
N GLN A 31 3.18 14.20 0.61
CA GLN A 31 4.31 13.53 -0.02
C GLN A 31 4.99 12.56 0.94
N ALA A 32 5.13 12.93 2.22
CA ALA A 32 5.69 12.05 3.25
C ALA A 32 4.83 10.81 3.47
N ILE A 33 3.50 10.96 3.54
CA ILE A 33 2.55 9.85 3.70
C ILE A 33 2.57 8.96 2.45
N SER A 34 2.54 9.56 1.25
CA SER A 34 2.61 8.84 -0.02
C SER A 34 3.85 7.96 -0.15
N ARG A 35 5.05 8.52 0.12
CA ARG A 35 6.31 7.75 0.12
C ARG A 35 6.29 6.59 1.12
N ARG A 36 5.61 6.75 2.25
CA ARG A 36 5.50 5.72 3.29
C ARG A 36 4.54 4.61 2.88
N LEU A 37 3.44 4.96 2.21
CA LEU A 37 2.50 4.01 1.60
C LEU A 37 3.21 3.16 0.54
N ASP A 38 3.95 3.78 -0.38
CA ASP A 38 4.69 3.05 -1.43
C ASP A 38 5.62 1.98 -0.84
N ARG A 39 6.38 2.33 0.20
CA ARG A 39 7.28 1.37 0.87
C ARG A 39 6.52 0.18 1.45
N LEU A 40 5.36 0.40 2.07
CA LEU A 40 4.56 -0.66 2.67
C LEU A 40 3.86 -1.52 1.62
N ILE A 41 3.38 -0.92 0.54
CA ILE A 41 2.82 -1.63 -0.61
C ILE A 41 3.88 -2.52 -1.23
N VAL A 42 5.09 -2.00 -1.47
CA VAL A 42 6.22 -2.79 -1.98
C VAL A 42 6.57 -3.94 -1.02
N GLN A 43 6.60 -3.71 0.30
CA GLN A 43 6.83 -4.78 1.28
C GLN A 43 5.74 -5.85 1.23
N PHE A 44 4.48 -5.43 1.10
CA PHE A 44 3.33 -6.33 0.98
C PHE A 44 3.36 -7.16 -0.32
N LEU A 45 3.81 -6.55 -1.43
CA LEU A 45 3.93 -7.17 -2.75
C LEU A 45 5.21 -7.99 -2.92
N ARG A 46 6.24 -7.81 -2.08
CA ARG A 46 7.49 -8.60 -2.15
C ARG A 46 7.52 -9.77 -1.18
N GLY A 47 6.54 -9.90 -0.28
CA GLY A 47 6.42 -11.06 0.61
C GLY A 47 6.15 -12.37 -0.15
N PRO A 48 6.33 -13.54 0.49
CA PRO A 48 5.98 -14.82 -0.13
C PRO A 48 4.50 -14.81 -0.57
N GLY A 49 4.27 -14.92 -1.88
CA GLY A 49 2.94 -14.76 -2.51
C GLY A 49 2.65 -13.37 -3.07
N GLY A 50 3.67 -12.55 -3.32
CA GLY A 50 3.55 -11.23 -3.92
C GLY A 50 4.07 -11.20 -5.37
N VAL A 51 3.28 -10.63 -6.27
CA VAL A 51 3.62 -10.43 -7.69
C VAL A 51 4.80 -9.46 -7.79
N THR A 52 5.85 -9.87 -8.50
CA THR A 52 6.93 -8.98 -8.92
C THR A 52 6.35 -7.92 -9.87
N CYS A 53 5.92 -6.76 -9.35
CA CYS A 53 5.63 -5.59 -10.19
C CYS A 53 6.94 -5.17 -10.86
N ARG A 54 7.18 -5.64 -12.08
CA ARG A 54 8.13 -5.01 -13.02
C ARG A 54 7.52 -3.66 -13.40
N ALA A 55 8.34 -2.61 -13.37
CA ALA A 55 7.97 -1.20 -13.26
C ALA A 55 7.10 -0.58 -14.37
N ASN A 56 6.31 -1.34 -15.16
CA ASN A 56 5.48 -0.79 -16.24
C ASN A 56 4.06 -1.38 -16.36
N LEU A 57 3.60 -2.26 -15.47
CA LEU A 57 2.28 -2.90 -15.60
C LEU A 57 1.59 -3.20 -14.26
N CYS A 58 1.42 -2.22 -13.38
CA CYS A 58 0.54 -2.41 -12.21
C CYS A 58 -0.73 -1.56 -12.37
N GLY A 59 -1.57 -1.99 -13.33
CA GLY A 59 -3.01 -1.90 -13.19
C GLY A 59 -3.42 -2.84 -12.06
N TYR A 60 -3.91 -2.29 -10.96
CA TYR A 60 -4.39 -3.07 -9.81
C TYR A 60 -5.63 -3.87 -10.23
N SER A 61 -5.45 -5.10 -10.72
CA SER A 61 -6.58 -6.03 -10.84
C SER A 61 -6.80 -6.75 -9.51
N MET A 62 -7.89 -6.37 -8.83
CA MET A 62 -8.42 -6.96 -7.59
C MET A 62 -9.18 -8.28 -7.85
N GLU A 63 -8.96 -8.96 -8.97
CA GLU A 63 -9.74 -10.14 -9.38
C GLU A 63 -9.42 -11.44 -8.63
N ASN A 64 -8.54 -11.41 -7.62
CA ASN A 64 -8.17 -12.62 -6.85
C ASN A 64 -8.41 -12.50 -5.33
N TYR A 65 -9.42 -11.74 -4.91
CA TYR A 65 -10.12 -12.04 -3.65
C TYR A 65 -11.24 -13.03 -3.94
N GLY A 66 -10.88 -14.28 -4.25
CA GLY A 66 -11.81 -15.36 -4.53
C GLY A 66 -11.67 -16.51 -3.53
N LYS A 67 -12.83 -16.92 -2.99
CA LYS A 67 -13.16 -18.07 -2.13
C LYS A 67 -13.29 -17.80 -0.63
#